data_AF-A0A521HTM9-F1
#
_entry.id   AF-A0A521HTM9-F1
#
_cell.length_a   1.000
_cell.length_b   1.000
_cell.length_c   1.000
_cell.angle_alpha   90.00
_cell.angle_beta   90.00
_cell.angle_gamma   90.00
#
_symmetry.space_group_name_H-M   'P 1'
#
loop_
_entity.id
_entity.type
_entity.pdbx_description
1 polymer ?
#
loop_
_entity_poly.entity_id
_entity_poly.type
_entity_poly.pdbx_seq_one_letter_code
_entity_poly.pdbx_strand_id
1 'polypeptide(L)' 'MNKALETLKERGFFQQCTDAEGLSALMEKGPVTFYVGCDPTGPSLHIGHMVPFFALRHLREAGHQGIA' A
#
# COMPACT_ATOMS: atom_id res chain seq x y z
N MET A 1 -3.91 -1.98 15.48
CA MET A 1 -3.41 -2.49 14.18
C MET A 1 -2.18 -1.66 13.83
N ASN A 2 -1.31 -2.07 12.90
CA ASN A 2 -0.15 -1.25 12.55
C ASN A 2 -0.62 0.11 12.03
N LYS A 3 0.05 1.18 12.48
CA LYS A 3 -0.37 2.56 12.21
C LYS A 3 -0.49 2.88 10.72
N ALA A 4 0.36 2.28 9.88
CA ALA A 4 0.29 2.48 8.44
C ALA A 4 -0.98 1.86 7.84
N LEU A 5 -1.35 0.65 8.28
CA LEU A 5 -2.60 0.00 7.86
C LEU A 5 -3.83 0.77 8.36
N GLU A 6 -3.78 1.34 9.56
CA GLU A 6 -4.88 2.19 10.09
C GLU A 6 -5.07 3.41 9.21
N THR A 7 -3.96 4.08 8.84
CA THR A 7 -3.99 5.22 7.91
C THR A 7 -4.61 4.86 6.56
N LEU A 8 -4.28 3.69 6.01
CA LEU A 8 -4.89 3.23 4.75
C LEU A 8 -6.39 2.97 4.89
N LYS A 9 -6.84 2.39 6.01
CA LYS A 9 -8.27 2.17 6.27
C LYS A 9 -9.03 3.49 6.41
N GLU A 10 -8.54 4.40 7.24
CA GLU A 10 -9.18 5.71 7.48
C GLU A 10 -9.30 6.56 6.21
N ARG A 11 -8.33 6.45 5.31
CA ARG A 11 -8.31 7.18 4.04
C ARG A 11 -9.04 6.48 2.89
N GLY A 12 -9.59 5.28 3.12
CA GLY A 12 -10.32 4.52 2.10
C GLY A 12 -9.44 3.80 1.08
N PHE A 13 -8.17 3.54 1.39
CA PHE A 13 -7.22 2.81 0.54
C PHE A 13 -7.11 1.31 0.88
N PHE A 14 -8.01 0.80 1.71
CA PHE A 14 -8.00 -0.58 2.18
C PHE A 14 -9.36 -1.23 1.90
N GLN A 15 -9.39 -2.16 0.95
CA GLN A 15 -10.60 -2.88 0.56
C GLN A 15 -10.64 -4.29 1.18
N GLN A 16 -9.61 -5.09 0.92
CA GLN A 16 -9.49 -6.47 1.39
C GLN A 16 -8.03 -6.78 1.73
N CYS A 17 -7.81 -7.74 2.62
CA CYS A 17 -6.49 -8.24 3.00
C CYS A 17 -6.60 -9.74 3.29
N THR A 18 -5.62 -10.51 2.85
CA THR A 18 -5.59 -11.97 3.02
C THR A 18 -5.54 -12.38 4.49
N ASP A 19 -4.74 -11.67 5.29
CA ASP A 19 -4.61 -11.82 6.74
C ASP A 19 -4.18 -10.48 7.35
N ALA A 20 -5.15 -9.72 7.86
CA ALA A 20 -4.90 -8.39 8.40
C ALA A 20 -4.11 -8.41 9.72
N GLU A 21 -4.32 -9.44 10.54
CA GLU A 21 -3.66 -9.58 11.84
C GLU A 21 -2.20 -9.97 11.64
N GLY A 22 -1.94 -10.98 10.79
CA GLY A 22 -0.58 -11.41 10.43
C GLY A 22 0.21 -10.32 9.72
N LEU A 23 -0.40 -9.59 8.79
CA LEU A 23 0.26 -8.46 8.12
C LEU A 23 0.59 -7.34 9.11
N SER A 24 -0.35 -6.98 9.99
CA SER A 24 -0.10 -5.99 11.05
C SER A 24 1.07 -6.42 11.94
N ALA A 25 1.09 -7.67 12.40
CA ALA A 25 2.16 -8.19 13.25
C ALA A 25 3.52 -8.24 12.53
N LEU A 26 3.54 -8.51 11.22
CA LEU A 26 4.75 -8.46 10.41
C LEU A 26 5.29 -7.03 10.29
N MET A 27 4.42 -6.05 10.03
CA MET A 27 4.78 -4.63 9.89
C MET A 27 5.26 -4.01 11.21
N GLU A 28 4.82 -4.52 12.37
CA GLU A 28 5.36 -4.12 13.69
C GLU A 28 6.79 -4.60 13.93
N LYS A 29 7.23 -5.69 13.27
CA LYS A 29 8.61 -6.19 13.41
C LYS A 29 9.64 -5.35 12.65
N GLY A 30 9.19 -4.53 11.70
CA GLY A 30 10.05 -3.65 10.92
C GLY A 30 9.54 -3.40 9.49
N PRO A 31 10.38 -2.76 8.65
CA PRO A 31 10.05 -2.48 7.26
C PRO A 31 9.71 -3.75 6.47
N VAL A 32 8.67 -3.67 5.64
CA VAL A 32 8.28 -4.73 4.71
C VAL A 32 8.51 -4.26 3.28
N THR A 33 8.84 -5.19 2.39
CA THR A 33 8.93 -4.91 0.95
C THR A 33 7.62 -5.31 0.28
N PHE A 34 7.10 -4.45 -0.59
CA PHE A 34 5.85 -4.67 -1.32
C PHE A 34 5.94 -4.09 -2.74
N TYR A 35 4.97 -4.44 -3.61
CA TYR A 35 4.92 -3.90 -4.97
C TYR A 35 3.51 -3.45 -5.37
N VAL A 36 3.44 -2.47 -6.28
CA VAL A 36 2.24 -2.09 -7.03
C VAL A 36 2.55 -2.27 -8.51
N GLY A 37 1.87 -3.20 -9.17
CA GLY A 37 2.05 -3.45 -10.60
C GLY A 37 1.17 -2.56 -11.47
N CYS A 38 1.68 -2.13 -12.62
CA CYS A 38 0.92 -1.43 -13.65
C CYS A 38 1.33 -1.91 -15.04
N ASP A 39 0.37 -2.38 -15.84
CA ASP A 39 0.63 -2.79 -17.22
C ASP A 39 0.58 -1.59 -18.18
N PRO A 40 1.43 -1.56 -19.22
CA PRO A 40 1.49 -0.47 -20.20
C PRO A 40 0.33 -0.58 -21.21
N THR A 41 -0.89 -0.29 -20.76
CA THR A 41 -2.11 -0.34 -21.59
C THR A 41 -2.38 0.94 -22.38
N GLY A 42 -1.57 1.98 -22.18
CA GLY A 42 -1.65 3.26 -22.88
C GLY A 42 -0.34 4.06 -22.78
N PRO A 43 -0.24 5.21 -23.45
CA PRO A 43 0.99 6.01 -23.48
C PRO A 43 1.28 6.74 -22.16
N SER A 44 0.32 6.77 -21.23
CA SER A 44 0.43 7.42 -19.93
C SER A 44 -0.49 6.75 -18.92
N LEU A 45 -0.13 6.83 -17.64
CA LEU A 45 -1.07 6.61 -16.55
C LEU A 45 -2.16 7.68 -16.58
N HIS A 46 -3.34 7.31 -16.08
CA HIS A 46 -4.47 8.21 -15.82
C HIS A 46 -4.98 8.04 -14.39
N ILE A 47 -5.98 8.86 -13.99
CA ILE A 47 -6.50 8.95 -12.62
C ILE A 47 -6.93 7.61 -11.98
N GLY A 48 -7.30 6.62 -12.80
CA GLY A 48 -7.69 5.28 -12.33
C GLY A 48 -6.57 4.54 -11.59
N HIS A 49 -5.31 4.88 -11.84
CA HIS A 49 -4.16 4.28 -11.17
C HIS A 49 -3.84 4.96 -9.83
N MET A 50 -4.44 6.11 -9.50
CA MET A 50 -3.96 6.92 -8.38
C MET A 50 -4.25 6.29 -7.02
N VAL A 51 -5.33 5.51 -6.88
CA VAL A 51 -5.68 4.86 -5.61
C VAL A 51 -4.56 3.96 -5.08
N PRO A 52 -4.06 2.95 -5.84
CA PRO A 52 -2.94 2.13 -5.37
C PRO A 52 -1.63 2.92 -5.23
N PHE A 53 -1.40 3.96 -6.03
CA PHE A 53 -0.20 4.81 -5.91
C PHE A 53 -0.22 5.72 -4.66
N PHE A 54 -1.39 6.20 -4.22
CA PHE A 54 -1.52 6.90 -2.94
C PHE A 54 -1.31 5.97 -1.75
N ALA A 55 -1.82 4.74 -1.81
CA ALA A 55 -1.52 3.72 -0.81
C ALA A 55 -0.01 3.44 -0.72
N LEU A 56 0.65 3.29 -1.88
CA LEU A 56 2.10 3.13 -1.97
C LEU A 56 2.85 4.30 -1.33
N ARG A 57 2.41 5.55 -1.58
CA ARG A 57 3.02 6.73 -0.96
C ARG A 57 2.93 6.68 0.56
N HIS A 58 1.75 6.40 1.12
CA HIS A 58 1.56 6.31 2.57
C HIS A 58 2.39 5.20 3.21
N LEU A 59 2.50 4.03 2.57
CA LEU A 59 3.33 2.94 3.07
C LEU A 59 4.83 3.28 3.01
N ARG A 60 5.29 3.96 1.94
CA ARG A 60 6.67 4.45 1.86
C ARG A 60 6.97 5.52 2.93
N GLU A 61 6.04 6.45 3.18
CA GLU A 61 6.16 7.45 4.25
C GLU A 61 6.21 6.81 5.65
N ALA A 62 5.55 5.67 5.84
CA ALA A 62 5.62 4.88 7.07
C ALA A 62 6.91 4.04 7.20
N GLY A 63 7.83 4.12 6.24
CA GLY A 63 9.14 3.45 6.28
C GLY A 63 9.21 2.10 5.56
N HIS A 64 8.14 1.67 4.90
CA HIS A 64 8.14 0.42 4.11
C HIS A 64 8.74 0.61 2.72
N GLN A 65 9.23 -0.47 2.12
CA GLN A 65 9.98 -0.44 0.86
C GLN A 65 9.06 -0.84 -0.31
N GLY A 66 8.43 0.16 -0.93
CA GLY A 66 7.57 -0.06 -2.09
C GLY A 66 8.34 -0.14 -3.42
N ILE A 67 7.93 -1.01 -4.32
CA ILE A 67 8.39 -1.11 -5.72
C ILE A 67 7.19 -0.80 -6.63
N ALA A 68 7.37 0.10 -7.59
CA ALA A 68 6.38 0.43 -8.61
C ALA A 68 7.08 0.86 -9.89
#